data_AF-W9XQC8-F1
#
_entry.id   AF-W9XQC8-F1
#
_cell.length_a   1.000
_cell.length_b   1.000
_cell.length_c   1.000
_cell.angle_alpha   90.00
_cell.angle_beta   90.00
_cell.angle_gamma   90.00
#
_symmetry.space_group_name_H-M   'P 1'
#
loop_
_entity.id
_entity.type
_entity.pdbx_description
1 polymer ?
#
loop_
_entity_poly.entity_id
_entity_poly.type
_entity_poly.pdbx_seq_one_letter_code
_entity_poly.pdbx_strand_id
1 'polypeptide(L)'
;MAAPAPSSAGIVHPDDRQIVEKLAKLQDMYQQIGALRTLLPEKLINPTRFALDNPDGYDPEKLAAFLQGAAQAGSRDIGKFKRDWHSENVRGLWHTVNTNELPQGADAWTVDYELLARETGAKDDRKAAINAADDQFQLPTQADTAKIVNDFRARYPALKIKVSNEVDILPIDLNVAHLDFCVDRDQTSGNAQYTVKGRPTNQPSLLRDEIVKTIHASDGATGLADILDILAAYRDIKTRPCDKCSKLFSNTKLQLPLIRRLKTGVGEKEPQFVALHRDCA
;
A
#
# COMPACT_ATOMS: atom_id res chain seq x y z
N MET A 1 2.37 -11.47 -40.76
CA MET A 1 3.12 -10.33 -40.20
C MET A 1 2.95 -10.37 -38.70
N ALA A 2 4.02 -10.68 -37.97
CA ALA A 2 3.98 -10.91 -36.53
C ALA A 2 4.01 -9.58 -35.77
N ALA A 3 3.10 -9.41 -34.80
CA ALA A 3 3.11 -8.29 -33.87
C ALA A 3 4.33 -8.40 -32.93
N PRO A 4 5.06 -7.30 -32.68
CA PRO A 4 6.11 -7.30 -31.65
C PRO A 4 5.47 -7.35 -30.26
N ALA A 5 6.05 -8.19 -29.40
CA ALA A 5 5.70 -8.37 -28.00
C ALA A 5 5.94 -7.09 -27.16
N PRO A 6 5.23 -6.92 -26.03
CA PRO A 6 5.42 -5.77 -25.15
C PRO A 6 6.66 -6.01 -24.29
N SER A 7 7.71 -5.23 -24.54
CA SER A 7 8.96 -5.30 -23.78
C SER A 7 9.29 -3.96 -23.13
N SER A 8 9.58 -4.06 -21.82
CA SER A 8 10.46 -3.23 -20.99
C SER A 8 10.09 -1.79 -20.67
N ALA A 9 9.61 -1.62 -19.43
CA ALA A 9 10.14 -0.70 -18.42
C ALA A 9 11.19 0.35 -18.88
N GLY A 10 10.85 1.63 -18.66
CA GLY A 10 11.70 2.45 -17.76
C GLY A 10 12.47 3.65 -18.32
N ILE A 11 12.21 4.10 -19.55
CA ILE A 11 12.76 5.38 -20.05
C ILE A 11 11.69 6.13 -20.85
N VAL A 12 11.08 7.15 -20.23
CA VAL A 12 10.28 8.14 -20.94
C VAL A 12 11.25 9.08 -21.65
N HIS A 13 11.07 9.27 -22.96
CA HIS A 13 11.87 10.22 -23.72
C HIS A 13 11.59 11.65 -23.21
N PRO A 14 12.57 12.56 -23.13
CA PRO A 14 12.36 13.93 -22.64
C PRO A 14 11.22 14.66 -23.38
N ASP A 15 11.03 14.37 -24.66
CA ASP A 15 9.95 14.94 -25.49
C ASP A 15 8.56 14.42 -25.09
N ASP A 16 8.48 13.20 -24.55
CA ASP A 16 7.23 12.55 -24.15
C ASP A 16 6.82 12.91 -22.71
N ARG A 17 7.70 13.59 -21.95
CA ARG A 17 7.45 13.94 -20.54
C ARG A 17 6.19 14.78 -20.37
N GLN A 18 6.02 15.80 -21.22
CA GLN A 18 4.82 16.65 -21.16
C GLN A 18 3.54 15.86 -21.46
N ILE A 19 3.64 14.81 -22.27
CA ILE A 19 2.52 13.92 -22.59
C ILE A 19 2.22 13.03 -21.39
N VAL A 20 3.23 12.43 -20.77
CA VAL A 20 3.09 11.62 -19.55
C VAL A 20 2.47 12.42 -18.40
N GLU A 21 2.91 13.67 -18.18
CA GLU A 21 2.35 14.56 -17.16
C GLU A 21 0.87 14.90 -17.43
N LYS A 22 0.52 15.16 -18.70
CA LYS A 22 -0.88 15.41 -19.10
C LYS A 22 -1.75 14.16 -18.94
N LEU A 23 -1.24 12.98 -19.29
CA LEU A 23 -1.93 11.70 -19.13
C LEU A 23 -2.11 11.34 -17.65
N ALA A 24 -1.09 11.53 -16.83
CA ALA A 24 -1.17 11.36 -15.38
C ALA A 24 -2.25 12.25 -14.77
N LYS A 25 -2.34 13.50 -15.20
CA LYS A 25 -3.39 14.43 -14.76
C LYS A 25 -4.79 13.96 -15.16
N LEU A 26 -4.95 13.44 -16.38
CA LEU A 26 -6.24 12.90 -16.82
C LEU A 26 -6.62 11.63 -16.05
N GLN A 27 -5.64 10.78 -15.72
CA GLN A 27 -5.83 9.59 -14.91
C GLN A 27 -6.28 9.92 -13.48
N ASP A 28 -5.60 10.87 -12.82
CA ASP A 28 -5.97 11.40 -11.50
C ASP A 28 -7.42 11.92 -11.52
N MET A 29 -7.79 12.69 -12.55
CA MET A 29 -9.16 13.19 -12.69
C MET A 29 -10.18 12.06 -12.92
N TYR A 30 -9.83 11.03 -13.68
CA TYR A 30 -10.69 9.86 -13.87
C TYR A 30 -10.95 9.14 -12.53
N GLN A 31 -9.90 8.97 -11.72
CA GLN A 31 -10.02 8.40 -10.37
C GLN A 31 -10.88 9.28 -9.45
N GLN A 32 -10.69 10.60 -9.49
CA GLN A 32 -11.51 11.56 -8.75
C GLN A 32 -12.99 11.45 -9.11
N ILE A 33 -13.34 11.32 -10.39
CA ILE A 33 -14.72 11.11 -10.83
C ILE A 33 -15.27 9.79 -10.28
N GLY A 34 -14.46 8.72 -10.28
CA GLY A 34 -14.81 7.44 -9.67
C GLY A 34 -15.17 7.59 -8.19
N ALA A 35 -14.31 8.26 -7.42
CA ALA A 35 -14.53 8.53 -6.00
C ALA A 35 -15.75 9.43 -5.74
N LEU A 36 -15.97 10.46 -6.57
CA LEU A 36 -17.14 11.34 -6.45
C LEU A 36 -18.45 10.61 -6.74
N ARG A 37 -18.45 9.65 -7.67
CA ARG A 37 -19.63 8.80 -7.95
C ARG A 37 -20.00 7.91 -6.78
N THR A 38 -19.05 7.49 -5.96
CA THR A 38 -19.30 6.65 -4.78
C THR A 38 -19.66 7.46 -3.52
N LEU A 39 -19.39 8.76 -3.49
CA LEU A 39 -19.66 9.64 -2.34
C LEU A 39 -21.12 9.55 -1.84
N LEU A 40 -22.09 9.73 -2.74
CA LEU A 40 -23.50 9.65 -2.35
C LEU A 40 -23.95 8.21 -2.03
N PRO A 41 -23.87 7.24 -2.96
CA PRO A 41 -24.40 5.91 -2.71
C PRO A 41 -23.65 5.18 -1.59
N GLU A 42 -22.32 5.18 -1.61
CA GLU A 42 -21.54 4.34 -0.69
C GLU A 42 -21.19 5.04 0.63
N LYS A 43 -20.90 6.35 0.60
CA LYS A 43 -20.38 7.07 1.79
C LYS A 43 -21.47 7.79 2.59
N LEU A 44 -22.60 8.14 1.98
CA LEU A 44 -23.65 8.91 2.66
C LEU A 44 -24.97 8.13 2.79
N ILE A 45 -25.41 7.44 1.74
CA ILE A 45 -26.72 6.77 1.70
C ILE A 45 -26.65 5.36 2.29
N ASN A 46 -25.67 4.53 1.90
CA ASN A 46 -25.58 3.18 2.42
C ASN A 46 -25.38 3.14 3.96
N PRO A 47 -24.50 3.96 4.57
CA PRO A 47 -24.29 3.92 6.01
C PRO A 47 -25.54 4.34 6.81
N THR A 48 -26.30 5.31 6.29
CA THR A 48 -27.58 5.71 6.90
C THR A 48 -28.63 4.63 6.75
N ARG A 49 -28.70 3.96 5.60
CA ARG A 49 -29.59 2.81 5.38
C ARG A 49 -29.27 1.65 6.31
N PHE A 50 -28.01 1.25 6.42
CA PHE A 50 -27.58 0.16 7.31
C PHE A 50 -27.90 0.44 8.78
N ALA A 51 -27.76 1.70 9.21
CA ALA A 51 -28.11 2.12 10.57
C ALA A 51 -29.62 2.11 10.83
N LEU A 52 -30.44 2.46 9.82
CA LEU A 52 -31.90 2.36 9.90
C LEU A 52 -32.37 0.89 9.96
N ASP A 53 -31.71 0.00 9.20
CA ASP A 53 -32.03 -1.42 9.16
C ASP A 53 -31.57 -2.15 10.44
N ASN A 54 -30.62 -1.60 11.20
CA ASN A 54 -30.04 -2.20 12.42
C ASN A 54 -29.80 -1.16 13.54
N PRO A 55 -30.86 -0.65 14.18
CA PRO A 55 -30.75 0.45 15.15
C PRO A 55 -29.96 0.10 16.43
N ASP A 56 -29.97 -1.17 16.87
CA ASP A 56 -29.27 -1.61 18.09
C ASP A 56 -27.77 -1.91 17.88
N GLY A 57 -27.33 -1.98 16.61
CA GLY A 57 -25.96 -2.35 16.24
C GLY A 57 -25.04 -1.17 15.96
N TYR A 58 -25.55 0.07 16.07
CA TYR A 58 -24.84 1.27 15.64
C TYR A 58 -24.85 2.37 16.68
N ASP A 59 -23.70 2.97 16.89
CA ASP A 59 -23.54 4.15 17.74
C ASP A 59 -23.90 5.40 16.92
N PRO A 60 -24.97 6.14 17.28
CA PRO A 60 -25.45 7.29 16.52
C PRO A 60 -24.43 8.43 16.46
N GLU A 61 -23.61 8.62 17.50
CA GLU A 61 -22.58 9.67 17.51
C GLU A 61 -21.47 9.37 16.51
N LYS A 62 -21.05 8.10 16.41
CA LYS A 62 -20.05 7.67 15.43
C LYS A 62 -20.56 7.76 14.00
N LEU A 63 -21.82 7.43 13.76
CA LEU A 63 -22.43 7.58 12.45
C LEU A 63 -22.51 9.06 12.03
N ALA A 64 -22.95 9.94 12.94
CA ALA A 64 -23.00 11.37 12.67
C ALA A 64 -21.62 11.95 12.35
N ALA A 65 -20.59 11.60 13.13
CA ALA A 65 -19.22 12.02 12.88
C ALA A 65 -18.68 11.49 11.54
N PHE A 66 -18.98 10.23 11.19
CA PHE A 66 -18.59 9.65 9.91
C PHE A 66 -19.26 10.37 8.72
N LEU A 67 -20.57 10.59 8.79
CA LEU A 67 -21.33 11.27 7.72
C LEU A 67 -20.87 12.72 7.55
N GLN A 68 -20.62 13.42 8.66
CA GLN A 68 -20.08 14.77 8.64
C GLN A 68 -18.69 14.79 8.00
N GLY A 69 -17.81 13.87 8.37
CA GLY A 69 -16.48 13.73 7.77
C GLY A 69 -16.55 13.41 6.28
N ALA A 70 -17.40 12.47 5.87
CA ALA A 70 -17.61 12.10 4.47
C ALA A 70 -18.17 13.27 3.64
N ALA A 71 -19.14 14.02 4.17
CA ALA A 71 -19.70 15.19 3.51
C ALA A 71 -18.68 16.33 3.39
N GLN A 72 -17.89 16.60 4.43
CA GLN A 72 -16.84 17.61 4.39
C GLN A 72 -15.71 17.24 3.42
N ALA A 73 -15.26 15.99 3.45
CA ALA A 73 -14.26 15.48 2.51
C ALA A 73 -14.77 15.55 1.07
N GLY A 74 -15.97 15.02 0.81
CA GLY A 74 -16.60 15.07 -0.49
C GLY A 74 -16.78 16.49 -1.03
N SER A 75 -17.17 17.45 -0.18
CA SER A 75 -17.26 18.86 -0.57
C SER A 75 -15.92 19.45 -0.99
N ARG A 76 -14.84 19.13 -0.25
CA ARG A 76 -13.47 19.54 -0.63
C ARG A 76 -13.03 18.89 -1.94
N ASP A 77 -13.33 17.62 -2.13
CA ASP A 77 -12.94 16.85 -3.32
C ASP A 77 -13.68 17.36 -4.57
N ILE A 78 -14.98 17.68 -4.45
CA ILE A 78 -15.75 18.34 -5.51
C ILE A 78 -15.14 19.71 -5.83
N GLY A 79 -14.75 20.47 -4.80
CA GLY A 79 -14.09 21.76 -4.97
C GLY A 79 -12.76 21.65 -5.70
N LYS A 80 -11.94 20.65 -5.36
CA LYS A 80 -10.67 20.34 -6.03
C LYS A 80 -10.91 19.94 -7.48
N PHE A 81 -11.76 18.96 -7.70
CA PHE A 81 -12.11 18.49 -9.05
C PHE A 81 -12.63 19.63 -9.92
N LYS A 82 -13.50 20.50 -9.40
CA LYS A 82 -13.99 21.66 -10.13
C LYS A 82 -12.84 22.59 -10.56
N ARG A 83 -11.89 22.89 -9.66
CA ARG A 83 -10.73 23.74 -10.01
C ARG A 83 -9.86 23.07 -11.08
N ASP A 84 -9.59 21.79 -10.92
CA ASP A 84 -8.73 21.03 -11.83
C ASP A 84 -9.38 20.87 -13.22
N TRP A 85 -10.68 20.58 -13.27
CA TRP A 85 -11.49 20.51 -14.49
C TRP A 85 -11.52 21.82 -15.28
N HIS A 86 -11.60 22.96 -14.58
CA HIS A 86 -11.58 24.28 -15.23
C HIS A 86 -10.17 24.81 -15.47
N SER A 87 -9.12 24.04 -15.16
CA SER A 87 -7.74 24.46 -15.45
C SER A 87 -7.52 24.63 -16.96
N GLU A 88 -6.68 25.58 -17.32
CA GLU A 88 -6.37 25.90 -18.71
C GLU A 88 -5.78 24.69 -19.47
N ASN A 89 -4.98 23.87 -18.78
CA ASN A 89 -4.42 22.63 -19.31
C ASN A 89 -5.52 21.64 -19.73
N VAL A 90 -6.50 21.38 -18.85
CA VAL A 90 -7.60 20.44 -19.15
C VAL A 90 -8.51 20.99 -20.25
N ARG A 91 -8.78 22.30 -20.26
CA ARG A 91 -9.51 22.94 -21.35
C ARG A 91 -8.79 22.82 -22.69
N GLY A 92 -7.47 23.00 -22.71
CA GLY A 92 -6.65 22.84 -23.91
C GLY A 92 -6.64 21.39 -24.43
N LEU A 93 -6.59 20.42 -23.52
CA LEU A 93 -6.71 19.00 -23.87
C LEU A 93 -8.06 18.68 -24.51
N TRP A 94 -9.17 19.12 -23.89
CA TRP A 94 -10.50 18.95 -24.46
C TRP A 94 -10.68 19.62 -25.80
N HIS A 95 -10.12 20.82 -25.98
CA HIS A 95 -10.15 21.51 -27.27
C HIS A 95 -9.41 20.71 -28.35
N THR A 96 -8.26 20.14 -28.01
CA THR A 96 -7.45 19.33 -28.92
C THR A 96 -8.17 18.03 -29.30
N VAL A 97 -8.80 17.34 -28.34
CA VAL A 97 -9.54 16.09 -28.58
C VAL A 97 -10.81 16.35 -29.40
N ASN A 98 -11.53 17.43 -29.14
CA ASN A 98 -12.77 17.75 -29.88
C ASN A 98 -12.51 18.25 -31.30
N THR A 99 -11.30 18.74 -31.60
CA THR A 99 -10.95 19.26 -32.93
C THR A 99 -10.34 18.18 -33.83
N ASN A 100 -9.77 17.12 -33.25
CA ASN A 100 -9.10 16.05 -34.00
C ASN A 100 -9.92 14.76 -33.93
N GLU A 101 -10.15 14.10 -35.07
CA GLU A 101 -10.70 12.74 -35.09
C GLU A 101 -9.61 11.76 -34.65
N LEU A 102 -9.57 11.48 -33.34
CA LEU A 102 -8.65 10.51 -32.76
C LEU A 102 -9.33 9.13 -32.68
N PRO A 103 -8.67 8.05 -33.12
CA PRO A 103 -9.22 6.71 -32.97
C PRO A 103 -9.38 6.39 -31.48
N GLN A 104 -10.57 5.90 -31.10
CA GLN A 104 -10.78 5.42 -29.74
C GLN A 104 -9.98 4.12 -29.56
N GLY A 105 -8.85 4.22 -28.87
CA GLY A 105 -8.04 3.07 -28.49
C GLY A 105 -8.79 2.13 -27.54
N ALA A 106 -8.35 0.88 -27.47
CA ALA A 106 -8.79 -0.03 -26.42
C ALA A 106 -8.24 0.43 -25.06
N ASP A 107 -9.04 0.23 -24.00
CA ASP A 107 -8.85 0.56 -22.58
C ASP A 107 -7.92 1.75 -22.24
N ALA A 108 -8.50 2.81 -21.66
CA ALA A 108 -7.85 4.12 -21.53
C ALA A 108 -6.59 4.15 -20.62
N TRP A 109 -6.34 3.10 -19.82
CA TRP A 109 -5.34 3.11 -18.76
C TRP A 109 -4.53 1.82 -18.63
N THR A 110 -3.93 1.33 -19.72
CA THR A 110 -3.03 0.15 -19.66
C THR A 110 -1.71 0.42 -18.92
N VAL A 111 -1.37 1.69 -18.70
CA VAL A 111 -0.15 2.16 -18.01
C VAL A 111 -0.55 3.08 -16.86
N ASP A 112 0.13 2.95 -15.72
CA ASP A 112 0.00 3.89 -14.61
C ASP A 112 0.88 5.13 -14.87
N TYR A 113 0.27 6.17 -15.44
CA TYR A 113 0.96 7.39 -15.81
C TYR A 113 1.31 8.25 -14.59
N GLU A 114 0.60 8.10 -13.46
CA GLU A 114 0.97 8.77 -12.21
C GLU A 114 2.29 8.23 -11.67
N LEU A 115 2.44 6.90 -11.65
CA LEU A 115 3.68 6.24 -11.28
C LEU A 115 4.80 6.63 -12.25
N LEU A 116 4.52 6.62 -13.56
CA LEU A 116 5.49 6.97 -14.59
C LEU A 116 5.96 8.44 -14.49
N ALA A 117 5.04 9.38 -14.24
CA ALA A 117 5.36 10.80 -14.04
C ALA A 117 6.25 10.99 -12.81
N ARG A 118 5.95 10.30 -11.69
CA ARG A 118 6.76 10.34 -10.47
C ARG A 118 8.15 9.77 -10.67
N GLU A 119 8.29 8.66 -11.39
CA GLU A 119 9.58 8.06 -11.71
C GLU A 119 10.45 8.96 -12.60
N THR A 120 9.83 9.72 -13.52
CA THR A 120 10.54 10.69 -14.36
C THR A 120 10.95 11.95 -13.59
N GLY A 121 10.08 12.48 -12.73
CA GLY A 121 10.39 13.63 -11.87
C GLY A 121 11.48 13.31 -10.85
N ALA A 122 11.38 12.16 -10.17
CA ALA A 122 12.37 11.73 -9.18
C ALA A 122 13.77 11.49 -9.78
N LYS A 123 13.85 11.09 -11.05
CA LYS A 123 15.15 10.94 -11.76
C LYS A 123 15.80 12.30 -12.08
N ASP A 124 15.03 13.36 -12.27
CA ASP A 124 15.56 14.70 -12.52
C ASP A 124 15.86 15.46 -11.22
N ASP A 125 15.02 15.32 -10.20
CA ASP A 125 15.32 15.84 -8.86
C ASP A 125 16.55 15.16 -8.26
N ARG A 126 16.78 13.87 -8.55
CA ARG A 126 18.01 13.16 -8.16
C ARG A 126 19.23 13.60 -8.96
N LYS A 127 19.09 14.16 -10.17
CA LYS A 127 20.22 14.78 -10.91
C LYS A 127 20.51 16.20 -10.45
N ALA A 128 19.49 16.93 -9.98
CA ALA A 128 19.63 18.26 -9.41
C ALA A 128 20.13 18.24 -7.94
N ALA A 129 19.69 17.27 -7.13
CA ALA A 129 20.02 17.14 -5.70
C ALA A 129 21.40 16.55 -5.40
N ILE A 130 22.12 15.99 -6.40
CA ILE A 130 23.52 15.58 -6.21
C ILE A 130 24.45 16.80 -6.00
N ASN A 131 23.99 18.02 -6.30
CA ASN A 131 24.79 19.24 -6.20
C ASN A 131 24.43 20.18 -5.03
N ALA A 132 23.44 19.87 -4.18
CA ALA A 132 23.10 20.75 -3.05
C ALA A 132 22.47 19.99 -1.88
N ALA A 133 23.15 20.05 -0.72
CA ALA A 133 22.71 19.68 0.63
C ALA A 133 22.44 18.18 0.82
N ASP A 134 23.40 17.40 1.33
CA ASP A 134 23.86 17.36 2.72
C ASP A 134 22.96 18.06 3.76
N ASP A 135 22.38 17.20 4.59
CA ASP A 135 21.77 17.38 5.90
C ASP A 135 20.25 17.67 6.07
N GLN A 136 19.66 16.83 6.94
CA GLN A 136 18.37 16.92 7.66
C GLN A 136 17.07 16.46 6.98
N PHE A 137 17.01 15.15 6.69
CA PHE A 137 16.11 14.19 7.35
C PHE A 137 16.62 12.79 6.94
N GLN A 138 17.35 12.10 7.83
CA GLN A 138 17.97 10.82 7.48
C GLN A 138 16.89 9.73 7.29
N LEU A 139 16.44 9.58 6.05
CA LEU A 139 15.97 8.29 5.54
C LEU A 139 17.05 7.25 5.87
N PRO A 140 16.68 6.04 6.33
CA PRO A 140 17.65 4.97 6.54
C PRO A 140 18.49 4.81 5.28
N THR A 141 19.80 5.00 5.42
CA THR A 141 20.75 4.88 4.32
C THR A 141 20.62 3.47 3.75
N GLN A 142 20.94 3.28 2.48
CA GLN A 142 21.00 1.94 1.91
C GLN A 142 21.88 0.99 2.75
N ALA A 143 22.94 1.51 3.35
CA ALA A 143 23.79 0.80 4.31
C ALA A 143 23.04 0.36 5.59
N ASP A 144 22.13 1.18 6.10
CA ASP A 144 21.31 0.86 7.28
C ASP A 144 20.29 -0.23 6.95
N THR A 145 19.68 -0.15 5.75
CA THR A 145 18.78 -1.18 5.24
C THR A 145 19.51 -2.52 5.07
N ALA A 146 20.74 -2.49 4.53
CA ALA A 146 21.59 -3.66 4.38
C ALA A 146 21.92 -4.32 5.72
N LYS A 147 22.28 -3.49 6.70
CA LYS A 147 22.57 -3.94 8.06
C LYS A 147 21.36 -4.61 8.70
N ILE A 148 20.17 -3.99 8.61
CA ILE A 148 18.92 -4.56 9.15
C ILE A 148 18.62 -5.93 8.53
N VAL A 149 18.75 -6.07 7.21
CA VAL A 149 18.51 -7.35 6.51
C VAL A 149 19.54 -8.41 6.90
N ASN A 150 20.81 -8.04 7.05
CA ASN A 150 21.86 -8.97 7.48
C ASN A 150 21.70 -9.40 8.93
N ASP A 151 21.37 -8.46 9.83
CA ASP A 151 21.06 -8.76 11.24
C ASP A 151 19.84 -9.68 11.34
N PHE A 152 18.83 -9.48 10.50
CA PHE A 152 17.66 -10.35 10.43
C PHE A 152 18.00 -11.76 9.87
N ARG A 153 18.85 -11.87 8.84
CA ARG A 153 19.37 -13.16 8.35
C ARG A 153 20.12 -13.93 9.42
N ALA A 154 20.94 -13.23 10.22
CA ALA A 154 21.68 -13.82 11.32
C ALA A 154 20.73 -14.32 12.45
N ARG A 155 19.67 -13.56 12.74
CA ARG A 155 18.66 -13.94 13.75
C ARG A 155 17.74 -15.08 13.31
N TYR A 156 17.39 -15.17 12.02
CA TYR A 156 16.47 -16.18 11.50
C TYR A 156 17.02 -16.93 10.29
N PRO A 157 18.08 -17.75 10.45
CA PRO A 157 18.73 -18.45 9.34
C PRO A 157 17.83 -19.47 8.62
N ALA A 158 16.74 -19.91 9.27
CA ALA A 158 15.76 -20.83 8.69
C ALA A 158 14.78 -20.17 7.69
N LEU A 159 14.69 -18.83 7.66
CA LEU A 159 13.81 -18.11 6.75
C LEU A 159 14.51 -17.85 5.42
N LYS A 160 13.84 -18.17 4.31
CA LYS A 160 14.39 -17.90 2.97
C LYS A 160 14.09 -16.44 2.60
N ILE A 161 15.14 -15.64 2.53
CA ILE A 161 15.06 -14.21 2.18
C ILE A 161 15.75 -14.00 0.85
N LYS A 162 15.03 -13.52 -0.16
CA LYS A 162 15.61 -13.06 -1.42
C LYS A 162 15.54 -11.55 -1.47
N VAL A 163 16.64 -10.95 -1.90
CA VAL A 163 16.78 -9.52 -2.07
C VAL A 163 16.98 -9.29 -3.57
N SER A 164 16.28 -8.28 -4.12
CA SER A 164 16.24 -8.06 -5.57
C SER A 164 17.62 -7.70 -6.16
N ASN A 165 18.46 -6.95 -5.45
CA ASN A 165 19.83 -6.66 -5.85
C ASN A 165 20.72 -6.28 -4.64
N GLU A 166 22.04 -6.51 -4.67
CA GLU A 166 22.93 -6.04 -3.58
C GLU A 166 23.07 -4.51 -3.55
N VAL A 167 22.82 -3.87 -4.70
CA VAL A 167 22.83 -2.41 -4.89
C VAL A 167 21.43 -1.80 -4.74
N ASP A 168 20.37 -2.60 -4.63
CA ASP A 168 19.04 -2.12 -4.27
C ASP A 168 18.29 -3.23 -3.51
N ILE A 169 18.25 -3.05 -2.18
CA ILE A 169 17.89 -4.10 -1.24
C ILE A 169 16.37 -4.31 -1.18
N LEU A 170 15.61 -3.40 -1.76
CA LEU A 170 14.16 -3.48 -1.86
C LEU A 170 13.76 -3.79 -3.31
N PRO A 171 12.65 -4.53 -3.55
CA PRO A 171 11.83 -5.20 -2.53
C PRO A 171 12.52 -6.43 -1.93
N ILE A 172 12.17 -6.74 -0.68
CA ILE A 172 12.64 -7.94 0.06
C ILE A 172 11.55 -9.00 -0.02
N ASP A 173 11.90 -10.16 -0.54
CA ASP A 173 11.03 -11.33 -0.55
C ASP A 173 11.35 -12.25 0.61
N LEU A 174 10.30 -12.66 1.33
CA LEU A 174 10.41 -13.59 2.45
C LEU A 174 9.46 -14.76 2.27
N ASN A 175 9.96 -15.96 2.48
CA ASN A 175 9.12 -17.14 2.65
C ASN A 175 8.98 -17.47 4.13
N VAL A 176 7.76 -17.39 4.66
CA VAL A 176 7.42 -17.74 6.05
C VAL A 176 6.32 -18.78 6.05
N ALA A 177 6.55 -19.95 6.66
CA ALA A 177 5.58 -21.04 6.76
C ALA A 177 4.98 -21.49 5.39
N HIS A 178 5.80 -21.47 4.33
CA HIS A 178 5.41 -21.71 2.93
C HIS A 178 4.48 -20.64 2.31
N LEU A 179 4.47 -19.44 2.88
CA LEU A 179 3.78 -18.27 2.34
C LEU A 179 4.82 -17.24 1.89
N ASP A 180 4.66 -16.72 0.67
CA ASP A 180 5.56 -15.74 0.09
C ASP A 180 5.04 -14.30 0.31
N PHE A 181 5.89 -13.48 0.93
CA PHE A 181 5.64 -12.07 1.21
C PHE A 181 6.69 -11.21 0.52
N CYS A 182 6.31 -9.97 0.22
CA CYS A 182 7.15 -8.94 -0.38
C CYS A 182 7.05 -7.70 0.49
N VAL A 183 8.18 -7.20 1.00
CA VAL A 183 8.26 -5.94 1.73
C VAL A 183 8.88 -4.90 0.81
N ASP A 184 8.18 -3.79 0.64
CA ASP A 184 8.57 -2.70 -0.25
C ASP A 184 8.48 -1.36 0.48
N ARG A 185 9.14 -0.32 -0.03
CA ARG A 185 9.04 1.03 0.51
C ARG A 185 7.85 1.73 -0.13
N ASP A 186 6.92 2.19 0.70
CA ASP A 186 5.88 3.08 0.27
C ASP A 186 6.47 4.47 0.04
N GLN A 187 6.61 4.84 -1.24
CA GLN A 187 7.09 6.16 -1.65
C GLN A 187 5.97 7.20 -1.71
N THR A 188 4.72 6.83 -1.41
CA THR A 188 3.56 7.74 -1.47
C THR A 188 3.39 8.58 -0.21
N SER A 189 3.92 8.10 0.92
CA SER A 189 3.92 8.79 2.19
C SER A 189 5.24 9.56 2.33
N GLY A 190 5.19 10.86 2.65
CA GLY A 190 6.40 11.68 2.90
C GLY A 190 7.30 11.19 4.06
N ASN A 191 6.88 10.12 4.74
CA ASN A 191 7.66 9.33 5.69
C ASN A 191 7.95 7.98 5.05
N ALA A 192 9.19 7.48 5.15
CA ALA A 192 9.61 6.18 4.61
C ALA A 192 8.90 5.00 5.31
N GLN A 193 7.62 4.79 4.97
CA GLN A 193 6.81 3.71 5.49
C GLN A 193 7.05 2.46 4.65
N TYR A 194 7.14 1.31 5.30
CA TYR A 194 7.34 0.04 4.62
C TYR A 194 6.00 -0.68 4.51
N THR A 195 5.71 -1.25 3.34
CA THR A 195 4.46 -1.93 3.03
C THR A 195 4.70 -3.41 2.76
N VAL A 196 3.88 -4.27 3.37
CA VAL A 196 3.87 -5.72 3.13
C VAL A 196 2.80 -6.08 2.10
N LYS A 197 3.20 -6.84 1.08
CA LYS A 197 2.32 -7.40 0.06
C LYS A 197 2.48 -8.92 0.01
N GLY A 198 1.41 -9.63 -0.33
CA GLY A 198 1.51 -11.05 -0.67
C GLY A 198 2.07 -11.19 -2.09
N ARG A 199 3.12 -12.01 -2.28
CA ARG A 199 3.64 -12.25 -3.63
C ARG A 199 2.60 -13.07 -4.42
N PRO A 200 2.20 -12.66 -5.64
CA PRO A 200 1.31 -13.46 -6.47
C PRO A 200 2.04 -14.75 -6.87
N THR A 201 1.71 -15.83 -6.18
CA THR A 201 2.06 -17.20 -6.55
C THR A 201 0.93 -17.77 -7.42
N ASN A 202 1.18 -18.88 -8.12
CA ASN A 202 0.17 -19.57 -8.93
C ASN A 202 -1.07 -20.03 -8.13
N GLN A 203 -1.06 -19.93 -6.80
CA GLN A 203 -2.17 -20.32 -5.95
C GLN A 203 -2.52 -19.20 -4.94
N PRO A 204 -3.75 -18.67 -4.95
CA PRO A 204 -4.18 -17.69 -3.97
C PRO A 204 -4.19 -18.32 -2.56
N SER A 205 -3.68 -17.59 -1.57
CA SER A 205 -3.63 -18.04 -0.18
C SER A 205 -4.40 -17.06 0.70
N LEU A 206 -5.62 -17.47 1.09
CA LEU A 206 -6.46 -16.69 2.02
C LEU A 206 -5.73 -16.39 3.34
N LEU A 207 -4.92 -17.33 3.82
CA LEU A 207 -4.13 -17.16 5.04
C LEU A 207 -3.09 -16.05 4.90
N ARG A 208 -2.39 -15.99 3.76
CA ARG A 208 -1.42 -14.92 3.46
C ARG A 208 -2.11 -13.56 3.43
N ASP A 209 -3.25 -13.48 2.75
CA ASP A 209 -3.97 -12.22 2.57
C ASP A 209 -4.55 -11.72 3.91
N GLU A 210 -5.01 -12.63 4.79
CA GLU A 210 -5.43 -12.26 6.15
C GLU A 210 -4.26 -11.83 7.05
N ILE A 211 -3.08 -12.44 6.92
CA ILE A 211 -1.85 -11.99 7.62
C ILE A 211 -1.49 -10.57 7.18
N VAL A 212 -1.48 -10.30 5.86
CA VAL A 212 -1.20 -8.98 5.31
C VAL A 212 -2.19 -7.94 5.85
N LYS A 213 -3.50 -8.23 5.81
CA LYS A 213 -4.52 -7.34 6.39
C LYS A 213 -4.30 -7.07 7.87
N THR A 214 -3.90 -8.08 8.65
CA THR A 214 -3.65 -7.91 10.09
C THR A 214 -2.39 -7.08 10.36
N ILE A 215 -1.35 -7.20 9.54
CA ILE A 215 -0.17 -6.33 9.63
C ILE A 215 -0.56 -4.87 9.30
N HIS A 216 -1.35 -4.65 8.25
CA HIS A 216 -1.83 -3.31 7.88
C HIS A 216 -2.78 -2.68 8.91
N ALA A 217 -3.57 -3.49 9.60
CA ALA A 217 -4.46 -3.01 10.67
C ALA A 217 -3.73 -2.75 12.00
N SER A 218 -2.47 -3.19 12.12
CA SER A 218 -1.66 -2.97 13.31
C SER A 218 -1.02 -1.58 13.23
N ASP A 219 -1.58 -0.62 13.96
CA ASP A 219 -1.27 0.82 13.93
C ASP A 219 0.10 1.19 14.58
N GLY A 220 1.16 0.41 14.32
CA GLY A 220 2.39 0.51 15.12
C GLY A 220 3.71 -0.02 14.55
N ALA A 221 3.84 -0.24 13.23
CA ALA A 221 5.12 -0.66 12.65
C ALA A 221 5.57 0.29 11.54
N THR A 222 6.28 1.36 11.92
CA THR A 222 6.85 2.35 10.98
C THR A 222 8.24 1.96 10.48
N GLY A 223 8.94 1.01 11.13
CA GLY A 223 10.28 0.56 10.76
C GLY A 223 10.35 -0.76 9.99
N LEU A 224 11.35 -0.89 9.10
CA LEU A 224 11.61 -2.14 8.37
C LEU A 224 11.92 -3.31 9.30
N ALA A 225 12.70 -3.08 10.35
CA ALA A 225 13.07 -4.11 11.31
C ALA A 225 11.84 -4.69 12.02
N ASP A 226 10.90 -3.83 12.44
CA ASP A 226 9.68 -4.24 13.13
C ASP A 226 8.78 -5.10 12.23
N ILE A 227 8.65 -4.73 10.95
CA ILE A 227 7.88 -5.50 9.98
C ILE A 227 8.49 -6.87 9.74
N LEU A 228 9.81 -6.94 9.58
CA LEU A 228 10.51 -8.21 9.40
C LEU A 228 10.34 -9.12 10.63
N ASP A 229 10.43 -8.55 11.83
CA ASP A 229 10.26 -9.29 13.08
C ASP A 229 8.79 -9.77 13.26
N ILE A 230 7.80 -8.94 12.92
CA ILE A 230 6.39 -9.34 12.87
C ILE A 230 6.17 -10.48 11.86
N LEU A 231 6.75 -10.39 10.66
CA LEU A 231 6.66 -11.46 9.66
C LEU A 231 7.30 -12.76 10.16
N ALA A 232 8.46 -12.68 10.81
CA ALA A 232 9.12 -13.84 11.41
C ALA A 232 8.25 -14.52 12.49
N ALA A 233 7.42 -13.77 13.21
CA ALA A 233 6.51 -14.31 14.21
C ALA A 233 5.46 -15.27 13.62
N TYR A 234 5.17 -15.22 12.32
CA TYR A 234 4.25 -16.16 11.66
C TYR A 234 4.88 -17.49 11.26
N ARG A 235 6.17 -17.73 11.54
CA ARG A 235 6.86 -19.00 11.20
C ARG A 235 6.16 -20.24 11.76
N ASP A 236 5.48 -20.07 12.90
CA ASP A 236 4.80 -21.12 13.65
C ASP A 236 3.27 -21.04 13.53
N ILE A 237 2.72 -20.31 12.55
CA ILE A 237 1.28 -20.02 12.45
C ILE A 237 0.38 -21.27 12.39
N LYS A 238 0.91 -22.39 11.89
CA LYS A 238 0.17 -23.67 11.78
C LYS A 238 0.28 -24.56 13.02
N THR A 239 1.18 -24.25 13.94
CA THR A 239 1.52 -25.11 15.09
C THR A 239 1.35 -24.41 16.43
N ARG A 240 1.41 -23.08 16.47
CA ARG A 240 1.32 -22.29 17.69
C ARG A 240 -0.13 -22.07 18.13
N PRO A 241 -0.53 -22.54 19.33
CA PRO A 241 -1.84 -22.22 19.89
C PRO A 241 -1.91 -20.76 20.33
N CYS A 242 -3.13 -20.25 20.48
CA CYS A 242 -3.36 -18.93 21.04
C CYS A 242 -2.90 -18.88 22.51
N ASP A 243 -2.13 -17.86 22.89
CA ASP A 243 -1.59 -17.71 24.25
C ASP A 243 -2.68 -17.46 25.31
N LYS A 244 -3.89 -17.01 24.92
CA LYS A 244 -5.01 -16.74 25.84
C LYS A 244 -5.93 -17.95 26.05
N CYS A 245 -6.29 -18.66 24.97
CA CYS A 245 -7.25 -19.78 25.04
C CYS A 245 -6.59 -21.16 24.90
N SER A 246 -5.28 -21.20 24.64
CA SER A 246 -4.47 -22.40 24.44
C SER A 246 -4.95 -23.32 23.30
N LYS A 247 -5.80 -22.82 22.41
CA LYS A 247 -6.31 -23.56 21.24
C LYS A 247 -5.68 -23.04 19.95
N LEU A 248 -5.44 -23.94 19.00
CA LEU A 248 -4.96 -23.58 17.66
C LEU A 248 -6.04 -22.87 16.85
N PHE A 249 -7.27 -23.39 16.89
CA PHE A 249 -8.42 -22.82 16.21
C PHE A 249 -9.32 -22.10 17.21
N SER A 250 -9.83 -20.92 16.84
CA SER A 250 -10.88 -20.24 17.59
C SER A 250 -12.12 -21.12 17.69
N ASN A 251 -12.84 -21.11 18.82
CA ASN A 251 -14.06 -21.90 19.00
C ASN A 251 -15.20 -21.50 18.04
N THR A 252 -15.19 -20.26 17.56
CA THR A 252 -16.29 -19.60 16.84
C THR A 252 -16.14 -19.66 15.32
N LYS A 253 -14.94 -19.37 14.80
CA LYS A 253 -14.72 -19.19 13.34
C LYS A 253 -13.64 -20.09 12.75
N LEU A 254 -13.14 -21.07 13.50
CA LEU A 254 -12.01 -21.93 13.11
C LEU A 254 -10.79 -21.15 12.57
N GLN A 255 -10.53 -19.95 13.11
CA GLN A 255 -9.43 -19.10 12.69
C GLN A 255 -8.16 -19.41 13.48
N LEU A 256 -7.00 -19.30 12.82
CA LEU A 256 -5.68 -19.39 13.45
C LEU A 256 -5.38 -18.13 14.28
N PRO A 257 -4.40 -18.15 15.20
CA PRO A 257 -4.00 -17.00 15.99
C PRO A 257 -3.22 -16.00 15.11
N LEU A 258 -3.96 -15.16 14.39
CA LEU A 258 -3.42 -14.23 13.40
C LEU A 258 -2.81 -12.98 14.03
N ILE A 259 -3.20 -12.59 15.23
CA ILE A 259 -2.69 -11.35 15.83
C ILE A 259 -1.37 -11.65 16.52
N ARG A 260 -0.30 -10.96 16.08
CA ARG A 260 1.03 -11.01 16.68
C ARG A 260 1.31 -9.67 17.36
N ARG A 261 1.35 -9.66 18.70
CA ARG A 261 1.64 -8.46 19.49
C ARG A 261 2.98 -8.61 20.18
N LEU A 262 3.82 -7.59 20.15
CA LEU A 262 5.09 -7.60 20.87
C LEU A 262 4.81 -7.64 22.38
N LYS A 263 5.44 -8.56 23.09
CA LYS A 263 5.38 -8.65 24.54
C LYS A 263 6.34 -7.61 25.11
N THR A 264 5.81 -6.59 25.78
CA THR A 264 6.59 -5.58 26.52
C THR A 264 7.17 -6.20 27.79
N GLY A 265 8.20 -7.03 27.63
CA GLY A 265 9.03 -7.54 28.72
C GLY A 265 10.32 -6.74 28.81
N VAL A 266 10.58 -6.12 29.95
CA VAL A 266 11.84 -5.41 30.22
C VAL A 266 12.97 -6.44 30.27
N GLY A 267 13.81 -6.51 29.23
CA GLY A 267 15.13 -7.15 29.31
C GLY A 267 15.44 -8.33 28.37
N GLU A 268 14.54 -8.75 27.47
CA GLU A 268 14.87 -9.80 26.49
C GLU A 268 15.51 -9.21 25.22
N LYS A 269 16.65 -9.76 24.80
CA LYS A 269 17.40 -9.36 23.59
C LYS A 269 16.68 -9.71 22.27
N GLU A 270 15.57 -10.45 22.34
CA GLU A 270 14.80 -10.90 21.19
C GLU A 270 13.33 -10.49 21.30
N PRO A 271 12.71 -10.02 20.21
CA PRO A 271 11.31 -9.62 20.22
C PRO A 271 10.40 -10.85 20.42
N GLN A 272 9.83 -10.98 21.62
CA GLN A 272 8.89 -12.06 21.91
C GLN A 272 7.48 -11.63 21.52
N PHE A 273 6.86 -12.36 20.58
CA PHE A 273 5.49 -12.08 20.14
C PHE A 273 4.49 -13.02 20.82
N VAL A 274 3.37 -12.47 21.28
CA VAL A 274 2.18 -13.24 21.67
C VAL A 274 1.28 -13.49 20.47
N ALA A 275 0.70 -14.68 20.40
CA ALA A 275 -0.18 -15.15 19.34
C ALA A 275 -1.63 -15.20 19.84
N LEU A 276 -2.51 -14.40 19.24
CA LEU A 276 -3.91 -14.26 19.65
C LEU A 276 -4.87 -14.49 18.48
N HIS A 277 -6.00 -15.15 18.75
CA HIS A 277 -7.16 -15.10 17.86
C HIS A 277 -7.74 -13.68 17.84
N ARG A 278 -8.47 -13.31 16.78
CA ARG A 278 -9.21 -12.03 16.73
C ARG A 278 -10.16 -11.86 17.90
N ASP A 279 -10.85 -12.94 18.28
CA ASP A 279 -11.79 -12.95 19.40
C ASP A 279 -11.08 -12.96 20.78
N CYS A 280 -9.76 -13.15 20.81
CA CYS A 280 -8.93 -13.20 22.01
C CYS A 280 -8.04 -11.95 22.20
N ALA A 281 -8.04 -11.04 21.22
CA ALA A 281 -7.17 -9.87 21.12
C ALA A 281 -7.40 -8.80 22.20
#